data_AF-A0A2T1LVR2-F1
#
_entry.id   AF-A0A2T1LVR2-F1
#
_cell.length_a   1.000
_cell.length_b   1.000
_cell.length_c   1.000
_cell.angle_alpha   90.00
_cell.angle_beta   90.00
_cell.angle_gamma   90.00
#
_symmetry.space_group_name_H-M   'P 1'
#
loop_
_entity.id
_entity.type
_entity.pdbx_description
1 polymer ?
#
loop_
_entity_poly.entity_id
_entity_poly.type
_entity_poly.pdbx_seq_one_letter_code
_entity_poly.pdbx_strand_id
1 'polypeptide(L)'
;MKAVHICLSFCVSLTIGDYTVTTSNLSVSGISSISDLNVVLNISHSWNSDLRVFVISPTGRQVELFSEAGIGGKGFINTTLDDEVGTSINNGSGTFSGTYKPFGRLSDFDGLNATGIWKLKIIDAAEGDTGKLNSWSLIVNGTPPTGNLTKYGTSGNDTLTGGSSGKFTSRGDE
;
A
#
# COMPACT_ATOMS: atom_id res chain seq x y z
N MET A 1 -8.81 19.68 -2.88
CA MET A 1 -9.20 18.27 -3.15
C MET A 1 -8.99 17.49 -1.87
N LYS A 2 -9.92 16.62 -1.44
CA LYS A 2 -9.71 15.80 -0.24
C LYS A 2 -8.86 14.58 -0.63
N ALA A 3 -7.71 14.43 0.01
CA ALA A 3 -6.91 13.21 -0.12
C ALA A 3 -7.70 12.02 0.47
N VAL A 4 -7.64 10.88 -0.20
CA VAL A 4 -8.20 9.62 0.28
C VAL A 4 -7.04 8.80 0.80
N HIS A 5 -7.12 8.44 2.08
CA HIS A 5 -6.19 7.54 2.75
C HIS A 5 -6.84 6.17 2.83
N ILE A 6 -6.23 5.16 2.22
CA ILE A 6 -6.72 3.78 2.30
C ILE A 6 -5.62 2.92 2.91
N CYS A 7 -5.94 2.27 4.02
CA CYS A 7 -5.14 1.19 4.58
C CYS A 7 -5.84 -0.13 4.24
N LEU A 8 -5.16 -0.99 3.47
CA LEU A 8 -5.70 -2.26 3.02
C LEU A 8 -4.85 -3.39 3.58
N SER A 9 -5.38 -4.12 4.56
CA SER A 9 -4.68 -5.25 5.20
C SER A 9 -5.21 -6.57 4.68
N PHE A 10 -4.29 -7.47 4.33
CA PHE A 10 -4.63 -8.85 4.01
C PHE A 10 -3.91 -9.78 4.99
N CYS A 11 -4.69 -10.38 5.90
CA CYS A 11 -4.19 -11.45 6.75
C CYS A 11 -4.03 -12.69 5.87
N VAL A 12 -2.80 -13.20 5.78
CA VAL A 12 -2.47 -14.33 4.91
C VAL A 12 -1.48 -15.22 5.62
N SER A 13 -1.52 -16.52 5.41
CA SER A 13 -0.44 -17.39 5.87
C SER A 13 0.12 -18.11 4.65
N LEU A 14 1.11 -17.51 4.01
CA LEU A 14 1.82 -18.12 2.89
C LEU A 14 3.18 -18.57 3.36
N THR A 15 3.53 -19.81 3.05
CA THR A 15 4.90 -20.33 3.25
C THR A 15 5.87 -19.57 2.34
N ILE A 16 7.02 -19.22 2.89
CA ILE A 16 8.22 -18.79 2.18
C ILE A 16 9.17 -19.96 2.31
N GLY A 17 9.45 -20.65 1.20
CA GLY A 17 10.35 -21.80 1.16
C GLY A 17 11.67 -21.46 0.47
N ASP A 18 12.72 -22.17 0.82
CA ASP A 18 14.05 -22.08 0.22
C ASP A 18 14.01 -22.10 -1.31
N TYR A 19 14.71 -21.17 -1.94
CA TYR A 19 14.77 -21.01 -3.40
C TYR A 19 13.40 -20.90 -4.10
N THR A 20 12.35 -20.52 -3.38
CA THR A 20 11.00 -20.35 -3.94
C THR A 20 10.60 -18.89 -4.08
N VAL A 21 9.59 -18.66 -4.92
CA VAL A 21 8.92 -17.37 -5.05
C VAL A 21 7.53 -17.48 -4.43
N THR A 22 7.28 -16.69 -3.39
CA THR A 22 5.97 -16.54 -2.77
C THR A 22 5.34 -15.23 -3.23
N THR A 23 4.08 -15.27 -3.69
CA THR A 23 3.35 -14.08 -4.14
C THR A 23 2.03 -13.94 -3.41
N SER A 24 1.71 -12.73 -2.96
CA SER A 24 0.42 -12.36 -2.37
C SER A 24 -0.21 -11.22 -3.15
N ASN A 25 -1.52 -11.29 -3.39
CA ASN A 25 -2.27 -10.29 -4.16
C ASN A 25 -3.14 -9.44 -3.23
N LEU A 26 -3.22 -8.14 -3.52
CA LEU A 26 -4.07 -7.18 -2.80
C LEU A 26 -4.87 -6.35 -3.80
N SER A 27 -6.21 -6.33 -3.66
CA SER A 27 -7.08 -5.52 -4.50
C SER A 27 -7.23 -4.12 -3.92
N VAL A 28 -6.91 -3.10 -4.73
CA VAL A 28 -7.03 -1.68 -4.39
C VAL A 28 -8.07 -1.04 -5.31
N SER A 29 -8.89 -0.13 -4.79
CA SER A 29 -9.87 0.61 -5.59
C SER A 29 -10.09 2.02 -5.04
N GLY A 30 -10.60 2.93 -5.87
CA GLY A 30 -11.02 4.25 -5.41
C GLY A 30 -9.90 5.29 -5.31
N ILE A 31 -8.71 4.99 -5.86
CA ILE A 31 -7.59 5.93 -6.00
C ILE A 31 -7.19 5.97 -7.47
N SER A 32 -7.26 7.15 -8.08
CA SER A 32 -6.94 7.37 -9.51
C SER A 32 -5.57 7.97 -9.75
N SER A 33 -5.00 8.62 -8.74
CA SER A 33 -3.63 9.13 -8.73
C SER A 33 -3.08 8.97 -7.33
N ILE A 34 -1.97 8.24 -7.21
CA ILE A 34 -1.20 8.12 -5.97
C ILE A 34 -0.45 9.44 -5.74
N SER A 35 -0.41 9.88 -4.49
CA SER A 35 0.43 10.99 -4.03
C SER A 35 1.47 10.57 -3.00
N ASP A 36 1.28 9.42 -2.37
CA ASP A 36 2.21 8.79 -1.43
C ASP A 36 1.79 7.31 -1.23
N LEU A 37 2.77 6.43 -1.05
CA LEU A 37 2.57 4.99 -0.88
C LEU A 37 3.53 4.43 0.15
N ASN A 38 3.00 3.79 1.19
CA ASN A 38 3.78 3.02 2.16
C ASN A 38 3.39 1.54 2.16
N VAL A 39 4.33 0.67 2.49
CA VAL A 39 4.11 -0.80 2.59
C VAL A 39 4.35 -1.24 4.03
N VAL A 40 3.39 -1.95 4.63
CA VAL A 40 3.56 -2.54 5.97
C VAL A 40 3.71 -4.05 5.84
N LEU A 41 4.73 -4.61 6.47
CA LEU A 41 5.08 -6.04 6.40
C LEU A 41 4.99 -6.71 7.77
N ASN A 42 4.40 -7.91 7.77
CA ASN A 42 4.49 -8.87 8.86
C ASN A 42 4.92 -10.23 8.30
N ILE A 43 6.21 -10.53 8.47
CA ILE A 43 6.87 -11.71 7.94
C ILE A 43 7.60 -12.39 9.08
N SER A 44 7.42 -13.69 9.25
CA SER A 44 8.27 -14.51 10.11
C SER A 44 9.29 -15.21 9.24
N HIS A 45 10.58 -14.98 9.49
CA HIS A 45 11.70 -15.69 8.86
C HIS A 45 12.78 -15.88 9.90
N SER A 46 13.57 -16.94 9.84
CA SER A 46 14.71 -17.12 10.75
C SER A 46 15.93 -16.29 10.34
N TRP A 47 16.05 -15.98 9.04
CA TRP A 47 17.15 -15.21 8.48
C TRP A 47 16.69 -14.18 7.43
N ASN A 48 16.62 -12.90 7.81
CA ASN A 48 16.13 -11.84 6.91
C ASN A 48 17.03 -11.58 5.70
N SER A 49 18.33 -11.90 5.81
CA SER A 49 19.31 -11.71 4.75
C SER A 49 19.10 -12.63 3.56
N ASP A 50 18.21 -13.63 3.65
CA ASP A 50 17.90 -14.52 2.53
C ASP A 50 16.79 -13.96 1.63
N LEU A 51 16.05 -12.96 2.14
CA LEU A 51 14.85 -12.47 1.50
C LEU A 51 15.12 -11.35 0.51
N ARG A 52 14.47 -11.43 -0.66
CA ARG A 52 14.31 -10.32 -1.60
C ARG A 52 12.84 -10.04 -1.79
N VAL A 53 12.42 -8.81 -1.51
CA VAL A 53 11.00 -8.45 -1.47
C VAL A 53 10.72 -7.28 -2.40
N PHE A 54 9.65 -7.42 -3.17
CA PHE A 54 9.23 -6.44 -4.16
C PHE A 54 7.74 -6.17 -4.03
N VAL A 55 7.35 -4.92 -4.29
CA VAL A 55 5.96 -4.54 -4.52
C VAL A 55 5.76 -4.26 -6.00
N ILE A 56 4.66 -4.77 -6.56
CA ILE A 56 4.33 -4.67 -7.99
C ILE A 56 2.94 -4.05 -8.12
N SER A 57 2.86 -2.95 -8.88
CA SER A 57 1.60 -2.25 -9.16
C SER A 57 0.71 -3.01 -10.15
N PRO A 58 -0.58 -2.63 -10.28
CA PRO A 58 -1.49 -3.18 -11.27
C PRO A 58 -1.01 -3.01 -12.71
N THR A 59 -0.18 -2.00 -12.98
CA THR A 59 0.41 -1.75 -14.32
C THR A 59 1.68 -2.56 -14.57
N GLY A 60 2.15 -3.32 -13.58
CA GLY A 60 3.38 -4.13 -13.67
C GLY A 60 4.66 -3.38 -13.29
N ARG A 61 4.58 -2.11 -12.86
CA ARG A 61 5.74 -1.40 -12.31
C ARG A 61 6.15 -2.07 -11.01
N GLN A 62 7.44 -2.33 -10.85
CA GLN A 62 7.99 -3.03 -9.70
C GLN A 62 8.97 -2.13 -8.96
N VAL A 63 8.89 -2.12 -7.64
CA VAL A 63 9.87 -1.50 -6.75
C VAL A 63 10.41 -2.56 -5.80
N GLU A 64 11.73 -2.59 -5.67
CA GLU A 64 12.41 -3.42 -4.68
C GLU A 64 12.32 -2.76 -3.32
N LEU A 65 11.69 -3.46 -2.38
CA LEU A 65 11.55 -3.00 -1.00
C LEU A 65 12.86 -3.18 -0.24
N PHE A 66 13.45 -4.36 -0.39
CA PHE A 66 14.79 -4.70 0.09
C PHE A 66 15.27 -5.99 -0.54
N SER A 67 16.59 -6.15 -0.57
CA SER A 67 17.25 -7.44 -0.70
C SER A 67 18.20 -7.59 0.46
N GLU A 68 18.16 -8.76 1.10
CA GLU A 68 19.12 -9.17 2.11
C GLU A 68 19.15 -8.18 3.29
N ALA A 69 17.97 -7.83 3.80
CA ALA A 69 17.80 -6.74 4.75
C ALA A 69 18.51 -6.98 6.10
N GLY A 70 19.40 -6.04 6.43
CA GLY A 70 20.14 -6.04 7.70
C GLY A 70 21.16 -7.17 7.81
N ILE A 71 21.73 -7.34 9.00
CA ILE A 71 22.66 -8.43 9.33
C ILE A 71 21.95 -9.40 10.28
N GLY A 72 21.58 -10.57 9.75
CA GLY A 72 20.70 -11.52 10.44
C GLY A 72 19.30 -10.94 10.70
N GLY A 73 18.42 -11.73 11.31
CA GLY A 73 17.13 -11.20 11.75
C GLY A 73 16.00 -12.20 11.71
N LYS A 74 15.03 -12.02 12.62
CA LYS A 74 13.92 -12.98 12.84
C LYS A 74 12.59 -12.48 12.28
N GLY A 75 12.61 -11.91 11.09
CA GLY A 75 11.43 -11.37 10.43
C GLY A 75 11.17 -9.88 10.67
N PHE A 76 9.93 -9.50 10.36
CA PHE A 76 9.38 -8.15 10.32
C PHE A 76 8.07 -8.16 11.08
N ILE A 77 7.92 -7.29 12.09
CA ILE A 77 6.70 -7.15 12.88
C ILE A 77 6.12 -5.78 12.63
N ASN A 78 5.06 -5.73 11.82
CA ASN A 78 4.39 -4.47 11.42
C ASN A 78 5.41 -3.40 11.00
N THR A 79 6.41 -3.81 10.21
CA THR A 79 7.45 -2.91 9.73
C THR A 79 6.90 -2.11 8.57
N THR A 80 6.95 -0.78 8.68
CA THR A 80 6.54 0.12 7.61
C THR A 80 7.74 0.50 6.75
N LEU A 81 7.57 0.41 5.45
CA LEU A 81 8.50 0.92 4.45
C LEU A 81 7.89 2.17 3.81
N ASP A 82 8.65 3.25 3.87
CA ASP A 82 8.27 4.63 3.55
C ASP A 82 9.53 5.32 3.04
N ASP A 83 9.53 5.88 1.82
CA ASP A 83 10.76 6.45 1.24
C ASP A 83 11.07 7.88 1.68
N GLU A 84 10.21 8.49 2.50
CA GLU A 84 10.35 9.81 3.09
C GLU A 84 11.19 9.79 4.37
N VAL A 85 11.30 8.64 5.04
CA VAL A 85 12.21 8.48 6.19
C VAL A 85 13.69 8.34 5.79
N GLY A 86 14.58 8.78 6.67
CA GLY A 86 16.03 8.78 6.44
C GLY A 86 16.76 7.47 6.78
N THR A 87 16.18 6.64 7.66
CA THR A 87 16.82 5.41 8.14
C THR A 87 16.62 4.27 7.15
N SER A 88 17.67 3.88 6.42
CA SER A 88 17.61 2.75 5.50
C SER A 88 17.29 1.43 6.20
N ILE A 89 16.47 0.60 5.54
CA ILE A 89 16.21 -0.78 5.96
C ILE A 89 17.50 -1.62 6.09
N ASN A 90 18.53 -1.31 5.30
CA ASN A 90 19.83 -2.00 5.36
C ASN A 90 20.61 -1.71 6.65
N ASN A 91 20.28 -0.63 7.36
CA ASN A 91 20.92 -0.28 8.63
C ASN A 91 20.22 -0.90 9.84
N GLY A 92 19.10 -1.62 9.65
CA GLY A 92 18.43 -2.35 10.72
C GLY A 92 19.12 -3.68 11.05
N SER A 93 18.76 -4.27 12.17
CA SER A 93 19.27 -5.58 12.60
C SER A 93 18.25 -6.32 13.46
N GLY A 94 18.35 -7.64 13.52
CA GLY A 94 17.44 -8.45 14.34
C GLY A 94 16.02 -8.48 13.78
N THR A 95 15.01 -8.44 14.66
CA THR A 95 13.61 -8.33 14.23
C THR A 95 13.29 -6.88 13.87
N PHE A 96 12.85 -6.66 12.64
CA PHE A 96 12.47 -5.33 12.18
C PHE A 96 11.13 -4.92 12.78
N SER A 97 11.08 -3.68 13.26
CA SER A 97 9.87 -3.01 13.74
C SER A 97 10.06 -1.50 13.58
N GLY A 98 8.95 -0.77 13.39
CA GLY A 98 8.98 0.67 13.08
C GLY A 98 9.04 0.96 11.58
N THR A 99 9.50 2.16 11.23
CA THR A 99 9.49 2.67 9.85
C THR A 99 10.92 2.80 9.30
N TYR A 100 11.14 2.32 8.08
CA TYR A 100 12.43 2.36 7.39
C TYR A 100 12.28 2.78 5.94
N LYS A 101 13.34 3.38 5.40
CA LYS A 101 13.46 3.68 3.98
C LYS A 101 13.72 2.38 3.20
N PRO A 102 12.88 2.04 2.22
CA PRO A 102 13.14 0.90 1.34
C PRO A 102 14.38 1.12 0.47
N PHE A 103 14.83 0.05 -0.20
CA PHE A 103 15.93 0.09 -1.15
C PHE A 103 15.58 0.93 -2.40
N GLY A 104 14.46 0.61 -3.04
CA GLY A 104 13.86 1.41 -4.12
C GLY A 104 13.00 2.55 -3.57
N ARG A 105 12.39 3.32 -4.48
CA ARG A 105 11.55 4.47 -4.15
C ARG A 105 10.08 4.13 -4.32
N LEU A 106 9.25 4.28 -3.29
CA LEU A 106 7.81 4.06 -3.43
C LEU A 106 7.14 5.24 -4.15
N SER A 107 7.74 6.43 -4.08
CA SER A 107 7.41 7.56 -4.94
C SER A 107 7.51 7.27 -6.45
N ASP A 108 8.14 6.16 -6.89
CA ASP A 108 8.08 5.72 -8.30
C ASP A 108 6.64 5.32 -8.74
N PHE A 109 5.71 5.17 -7.79
CA PHE A 109 4.29 4.95 -8.06
C PHE A 109 3.46 6.24 -8.09
N ASP A 110 4.02 7.40 -7.73
CA ASP A 110 3.30 8.66 -7.71
C ASP A 110 2.75 9.04 -9.08
N GLY A 111 1.55 9.60 -9.10
CA GLY A 111 0.82 9.93 -10.32
C GLY A 111 0.17 8.74 -11.02
N LEU A 112 0.46 7.49 -10.62
CA LEU A 112 -0.17 6.31 -11.20
C LEU A 112 -1.56 6.07 -10.61
N ASN A 113 -2.41 5.40 -11.39
CA ASN A 113 -3.68 4.88 -10.89
C ASN A 113 -3.43 3.66 -9.99
N ALA A 114 -3.83 3.75 -8.72
CA ALA A 114 -3.65 2.65 -7.76
C ALA A 114 -4.68 1.53 -7.91
N THR A 115 -5.76 1.76 -8.65
CA THR A 115 -6.86 0.80 -8.78
C THR A 115 -6.43 -0.46 -9.52
N GLY A 116 -6.64 -1.62 -8.91
CA GLY A 116 -6.33 -2.94 -9.47
C GLY A 116 -5.64 -3.86 -8.48
N ILE A 117 -5.04 -4.93 -9.00
CA ILE A 117 -4.35 -5.94 -8.19
C ILE A 117 -2.88 -5.55 -8.03
N TRP A 118 -2.50 -5.27 -6.79
CA TRP A 118 -1.11 -5.16 -6.35
C TRP A 118 -0.58 -6.52 -5.95
N LYS A 119 0.73 -6.73 -6.11
CA LYS A 119 1.38 -7.98 -5.71
C LYS A 119 2.56 -7.69 -4.79
N LEU A 120 2.65 -8.42 -3.70
CA LEU A 120 3.88 -8.58 -2.94
C LEU A 120 4.56 -9.85 -3.44
N LYS A 121 5.80 -9.72 -3.92
CA LYS A 121 6.64 -10.84 -4.34
C LYS A 121 7.78 -10.98 -3.33
N ILE A 122 7.91 -12.18 -2.78
CA ILE A 122 8.97 -12.54 -1.83
C ILE A 122 9.75 -13.68 -2.47
N ILE A 123 11.06 -13.57 -2.47
CA ILE A 123 11.99 -14.61 -2.91
C ILE A 123 12.84 -14.96 -1.72
N ASP A 124 12.89 -16.23 -1.39
CA ASP A 124 13.96 -16.76 -0.57
C ASP A 124 15.10 -17.19 -1.50
N ALA A 125 16.29 -16.61 -1.30
CA ALA A 125 17.44 -16.83 -2.17
C ALA A 125 18.52 -17.72 -1.52
N ALA A 126 18.25 -18.34 -0.38
CA ALA A 126 19.18 -19.23 0.32
C ALA A 126 18.51 -20.56 0.72
N GLU A 127 19.31 -21.45 1.32
CA GLU A 127 18.85 -22.72 1.89
C GLU A 127 18.96 -22.71 3.40
N GLY A 128 18.13 -23.53 4.06
CA GLY A 128 18.23 -23.84 5.48
C GLY A 128 17.25 -23.08 6.37
N ASP A 129 16.64 -22.03 5.85
CA ASP A 129 15.73 -21.15 6.58
C ASP A 129 14.44 -20.94 5.80
N THR A 130 13.31 -21.34 6.39
CA THR A 130 11.98 -21.10 5.82
C THR A 130 11.21 -20.12 6.69
N GLY A 131 10.14 -19.56 6.14
CA GLY A 131 9.28 -18.66 6.89
C GLY A 131 7.87 -18.56 6.38
N LYS A 132 7.22 -17.48 6.79
CA LYS A 132 5.83 -17.18 6.47
C LYS A 132 5.62 -15.69 6.26
N LEU A 133 4.87 -15.35 5.22
CA LEU A 133 4.16 -14.08 5.15
C LEU A 133 2.89 -14.21 6.00
N ASN A 134 2.78 -13.43 7.08
CA ASN A 134 1.63 -13.43 8.00
C ASN A 134 0.60 -12.35 7.64
N SER A 135 1.07 -11.19 7.16
CA SER A 135 0.24 -10.16 6.56
C SER A 135 1.09 -9.13 5.86
N TRP A 136 0.44 -8.37 4.98
CA TRP A 136 0.99 -7.11 4.49
C TRP A 136 -0.16 -6.16 4.18
N SER A 137 0.17 -4.87 4.09
CA SER A 137 -0.78 -3.84 3.70
C SER A 137 -0.13 -2.76 2.85
N LEU A 138 -0.95 -2.11 2.04
CA LEU A 138 -0.62 -0.83 1.42
C LEU A 138 -1.33 0.29 2.18
N ILE A 139 -0.59 1.35 2.46
CA ILE A 139 -1.12 2.63 2.88
C ILE A 139 -1.02 3.54 1.66
N VAL A 140 -2.15 3.84 1.03
CA VAL A 140 -2.21 4.63 -0.20
C VAL A 140 -2.85 5.97 0.11
N ASN A 141 -2.10 7.04 -0.16
CA ASN A 141 -2.61 8.40 -0.18
C ASN A 141 -2.75 8.83 -1.64
N GLY A 142 -3.88 9.47 -1.98
CA GLY A 142 -4.08 9.93 -3.35
C GLY A 142 -5.41 10.63 -3.57
N THR A 143 -5.73 10.87 -4.84
CA THR A 143 -7.01 11.46 -5.24
C THR A 143 -7.99 10.40 -5.74
N PRO A 144 -9.28 10.50 -5.37
CA PRO A 144 -10.29 9.61 -5.92
C PRO A 144 -10.46 9.86 -7.42
N PRO A 145 -10.99 8.89 -8.19
CA PRO A 145 -11.37 9.12 -9.57
C PRO A 145 -12.24 10.37 -9.69
N THR A 146 -11.85 11.29 -10.57
CA THR A 146 -12.73 12.39 -10.98
C THR A 146 -13.80 11.82 -11.90
N GLY A 147 -14.80 11.17 -11.30
CA GLY A 147 -16.06 10.98 -11.97
C GLY A 147 -16.67 12.37 -12.19
N ASN A 148 -17.02 12.70 -13.42
CA ASN A 148 -18.10 13.65 -13.62
C ASN A 148 -19.23 13.14 -12.73
N LEU A 149 -19.60 13.90 -11.69
CA LEU A 149 -20.97 13.84 -11.24
C LEU A 149 -21.75 14.23 -12.49
N THR A 150 -22.20 13.25 -13.28
CA THR A 150 -23.37 13.45 -14.12
C THR A 150 -24.44 13.79 -13.11
N LYS A 151 -24.57 15.09 -12.84
CA LYS A 151 -25.75 15.70 -12.27
C LYS A 151 -26.86 15.09 -13.11
N TYR A 152 -27.57 14.09 -12.56
CA TYR A 152 -28.80 13.63 -13.17
C TYR A 152 -29.58 14.91 -13.48
N GLY A 153 -29.87 15.12 -14.76
CA GLY A 153 -30.38 16.39 -15.23
C GLY A 153 -31.60 16.79 -14.42
N THR A 154 -31.49 17.86 -13.65
CA THR A 154 -32.58 18.81 -13.50
C THR A 154 -32.11 20.10 -14.14
N SER A 155 -32.76 20.41 -15.26
CA SER A 155 -32.76 21.73 -15.85
C SER A 155 -33.07 22.75 -14.75
N GLY A 156 -32.23 23.76 -14.63
CA GLY A 156 -32.44 24.87 -13.73
C GLY A 156 -31.11 25.53 -13.43
N ASN A 157 -30.93 26.73 -13.99
CA ASN A 157 -29.91 27.67 -13.54
C ASN A 157 -29.95 27.76 -12.02
N ASP A 158 -28.86 27.37 -11.36
CA ASP A 158 -28.63 27.86 -10.01
C ASP A 158 -27.15 28.17 -9.82
N THR A 159 -26.88 29.46 -9.81
CA THR A 159 -25.60 30.07 -9.50
C THR A 159 -25.36 29.86 -8.01
N LEU A 160 -24.43 28.97 -7.66
CA LEU A 160 -24.02 28.79 -6.27
C LEU A 160 -23.22 30.02 -5.80
N THR A 161 -23.91 31.06 -5.35
CA THR A 161 -23.40 32.02 -4.37
C THR A 161 -23.79 31.54 -2.98
N GLY A 162 -22.82 31.54 -2.07
CA GLY A 162 -22.88 30.77 -0.84
C GLY A 162 -23.92 31.20 0.19
N GLY A 163 -24.02 30.37 1.22
CA GLY A 163 -24.37 30.83 2.56
C GLY A 163 -25.76 30.46 3.06
N SER A 164 -25.74 29.72 4.17
CA SER A 164 -26.66 29.80 5.30
C SER A 164 -28.06 29.14 5.22
N SER A 165 -28.22 28.16 6.11
CA SER A 165 -29.38 27.91 6.99
C SER A 165 -30.79 28.02 6.42
N GLY A 166 -31.48 26.89 6.29
CA GLY A 166 -32.91 26.89 5.96
C GLY A 166 -33.60 25.55 6.24
N LYS A 167 -34.01 25.38 7.50
CA LYS A 167 -35.05 24.51 8.06
C LYS A 167 -35.90 23.69 7.05
N PHE A 168 -35.81 22.36 7.14
CA PHE A 168 -36.75 21.42 6.51
C PHE A 168 -38.13 21.55 7.20
N THR A 169 -39.18 21.86 6.44
CA THR A 169 -40.56 21.54 6.84
C THR A 169 -41.27 20.88 5.66
N SER A 170 -41.69 19.64 5.87
CA SER A 170 -42.50 18.86 4.94
C SER A 170 -43.94 19.39 4.84
N ARG A 171 -44.43 19.54 3.61
CA ARG A 171 -45.84 19.49 3.16
C ARG A 171 -45.76 18.88 1.76
N GLY A 172 -46.45 17.79 1.40
CA GLY A 172 -47.85 17.49 1.65
C GLY A 172 -48.62 17.80 0.36
N ASP A 173 -48.82 16.74 -0.43
CA ASP A 173 -49.84 16.49 -1.47
C ASP A 173 -49.99 17.44 -2.67
N GLU A 174 -49.84 16.88 -3.89
CA GLU A 174 -50.90 16.65 -4.89
C GLU A 174 -50.54 15.43 -5.76
#